data_AF-A0A3E1P7J8-F1
#
_entry.id   AF-A0A3E1P7J8-F1
#
_cell.length_a   1.000
_cell.length_b   1.000
_cell.length_c   1.000
_cell.angle_alpha   90.00
_cell.angle_beta   90.00
_cell.angle_gamma   90.00
#
_symmetry.space_group_name_H-M   'P 1'
#
loop_
_entity.id
_entity.type
_entity.pdbx_description
1 polymer ?
#
loop_
_entity_poly.entity_id
_entity_poly.type
_entity_poly.pdbx_seq_one_letter_code
_entity_poly.pdbx_strand_id
1 'polypeptide(L)'
;MKSLLSILFTCISTLAAGQQKEVKSIKAVYDSNALPELYNKIPIGIQFAYANGEVRSTSGFLRGNYNWNRIKVVPSSGSFQNGYLLLDRKALISQHYTVQLTITTADIPQSMTADISLPKLDSIRFHHYADSLKRGFHYYLNVEGIYSSGKIFPLDTSTVSFEVSEGKLLGQDLLINNNETNIQSINATATYKNDERLKALTTIPVKKLNE
;
A
#
# COMPACT_ATOMS: atom_id res chain seq x y z
N MET A 1 75.84 1.95 39.63
CA MET A 1 74.73 2.48 40.45
C MET A 1 74.18 3.69 39.72
N LYS A 2 73.17 3.51 38.85
CA LYS A 2 71.72 3.62 39.11
C LYS A 2 71.27 5.05 39.45
N SER A 3 70.67 5.73 38.46
CA SER A 3 69.43 6.53 38.55
C SER A 3 69.23 7.25 37.20
N LEU A 4 68.78 6.56 36.15
CA LEU A 4 67.38 6.39 35.72
C LEU A 4 66.61 7.70 35.57
N LEU A 5 66.88 8.35 34.43
CA LEU A 5 66.09 9.39 33.79
C LEU A 5 64.80 8.76 33.24
N SER A 6 63.68 8.91 33.96
CA SER A 6 62.37 8.47 33.47
C SER A 6 61.66 9.62 32.76
N ILE A 7 61.65 9.50 31.44
CA ILE A 7 60.96 10.33 30.48
C ILE A 7 59.44 10.26 30.73
N LEU A 8 58.84 11.42 30.96
CA LEU A 8 57.40 11.66 31.01
C LEU A 8 56.84 11.50 29.59
N PHE A 9 56.30 10.33 29.27
CA PHE A 9 55.67 10.06 27.99
C PHE A 9 54.16 9.77 28.19
N THR A 10 53.35 10.40 27.34
CA THR A 10 51.97 10.04 26.96
C THR A 10 50.82 10.28 27.94
N CYS A 11 50.46 11.56 28.11
CA CYS A 11 49.09 12.00 28.39
C CYS A 11 48.44 12.59 27.13
N ILE A 12 48.20 11.80 26.08
CA ILE A 12 47.25 12.16 25.01
C ILE A 12 46.63 10.86 24.45
N SER A 13 45.79 10.18 25.24
CA SER A 13 44.72 9.39 24.63
C SER A 13 43.72 10.39 24.09
N THR A 14 43.92 10.76 22.82
CA THR A 14 42.95 11.53 22.04
C THR A 14 41.56 10.92 22.26
N LEU A 15 40.65 11.72 22.79
CA LEU A 15 39.22 11.58 22.60
C LEU A 15 38.93 11.65 21.09
N ALA A 16 39.28 10.60 20.36
CA ALA A 16 38.60 10.26 19.13
C ALA A 16 37.27 9.63 19.53
N ALA A 17 36.46 10.35 20.29
CA ALA A 17 35.01 10.18 20.23
C ALA A 17 34.67 10.63 18.82
N GLY A 18 34.74 9.69 17.87
CA GLY A 18 34.32 9.90 16.50
C GLY A 18 32.95 10.54 16.57
N GLN A 19 32.86 11.78 16.10
CA GLN A 19 31.68 12.62 16.20
C GLN A 19 30.49 11.77 15.75
N GLN A 20 29.66 11.34 16.70
CA GLN A 20 28.54 10.45 16.41
C GLN A 20 27.67 11.22 15.43
N LYS A 21 27.55 10.70 14.20
CA LYS A 21 26.86 11.41 13.13
C LYS A 21 25.39 11.52 13.53
N GLU A 22 25.01 12.69 14.02
CA GLU A 22 23.65 12.96 14.47
C GLU A 22 22.71 13.04 13.27
N VAL A 23 21.68 12.20 13.27
CA VAL A 23 20.62 12.25 12.26
C VAL A 23 19.70 13.43 12.57
N LYS A 24 19.62 14.38 11.64
CA LYS A 24 18.77 15.58 11.74
C LYS A 24 17.33 15.31 11.33
N SER A 25 17.13 14.50 10.28
CA SER A 25 15.79 14.19 9.78
C SER A 25 15.75 12.87 9.02
N ILE A 26 14.57 12.27 8.97
CA ILE A 26 14.31 11.06 8.21
C ILE A 26 13.19 11.30 7.22
N LYS A 27 13.34 10.77 6.01
CA LYS A 27 12.27 10.65 5.03
C LYS A 27 12.08 9.20 4.63
N ALA A 28 10.84 8.73 4.65
CA ALA A 28 10.46 7.45 4.12
C ALA A 28 9.76 7.63 2.77
N VAL A 29 10.04 6.72 1.84
CA VAL A 29 9.43 6.69 0.50
C VAL A 29 9.15 5.24 0.10
N TYR A 30 8.16 5.04 -0.78
CA TYR A 30 7.83 3.73 -1.34
C TYR A 30 7.99 3.72 -2.85
N ASP A 31 8.09 2.52 -3.43
CA ASP A 31 8.09 2.34 -4.88
C ASP A 31 6.67 2.43 -5.46
N SER A 32 6.36 3.53 -6.14
CA SER A 32 5.06 3.73 -6.78
C SER A 32 4.82 2.82 -8.00
N ASN A 33 5.88 2.22 -8.56
CA ASN A 33 5.79 1.23 -9.63
C ASN A 33 5.46 -0.17 -9.11
N ALA A 34 5.56 -0.41 -7.80
CA ALA A 34 5.17 -1.67 -7.18
C ALA A 34 3.65 -1.84 -7.02
N LEU A 35 2.86 -0.92 -7.59
CA LEU A 35 1.39 -0.94 -7.61
C LEU A 35 0.77 -1.15 -6.21
N PRO A 36 1.00 -0.23 -5.26
CA PRO A 36 0.40 -0.28 -3.90
C PRO A 36 -1.14 -0.34 -3.93
N GLU A 37 -1.76 0.10 -5.02
CA GLU A 37 -3.19 -0.01 -5.26
C GLU A 37 -3.69 -1.46 -5.27
N LEU A 38 -2.86 -2.37 -5.79
CA LEU A 38 -3.18 -3.78 -6.03
C LEU A 38 -2.50 -4.70 -5.04
N TYR A 39 -1.21 -4.48 -4.78
CA TYR A 39 -0.41 -5.40 -3.96
C TYR A 39 -0.19 -4.90 -2.54
N ASN A 40 -0.24 -5.83 -1.59
CA ASN A 40 -0.04 -5.54 -0.17
C ASN A 40 1.45 -5.51 0.22
N LYS A 41 2.37 -5.88 -0.67
CA LYS A 41 3.81 -5.89 -0.36
C LYS A 41 4.51 -4.86 -1.22
N ILE A 42 5.00 -3.80 -0.61
CA ILE A 42 5.64 -2.69 -1.31
C ILE A 42 7.08 -2.49 -0.85
N PRO A 43 8.04 -2.31 -1.76
CA PRO A 43 9.37 -1.84 -1.41
C PRO A 43 9.30 -0.43 -0.82
N ILE A 44 10.05 -0.20 0.24
CA ILE A 44 10.25 1.12 0.84
C ILE A 44 11.74 1.44 0.91
N GLY A 45 12.05 2.72 1.08
CA GLY A 45 13.38 3.18 1.39
C GLY A 45 13.36 4.35 2.36
N ILE A 46 14.46 4.49 3.10
CA ILE A 46 14.62 5.53 4.11
C ILE A 46 15.85 6.36 3.74
N GLN A 47 15.69 7.68 3.78
CA GLN A 47 16.77 8.66 3.65
C GLN A 47 17.03 9.29 5.02
N PHE A 48 18.28 9.21 5.47
CA PHE A 48 18.77 9.83 6.69
C PHE A 48 19.59 11.06 6.29
N ALA A 49 19.14 12.24 6.69
CA ALA A 49 19.91 13.47 6.55
C ALA A 49 20.60 13.77 7.88
N TYR A 50 21.92 13.90 7.85
CA TYR A 50 22.75 14.13 9.02
C TYR A 50 23.02 15.61 9.24
N ALA A 51 23.33 16.00 10.48
CA ALA A 51 23.61 17.41 10.83
C ALA A 51 24.79 18.01 10.07
N ASN A 52 25.74 17.18 9.60
CA ASN A 52 26.89 17.57 8.78
C ASN A 52 26.56 17.75 7.29
N GLY A 53 25.31 17.59 6.87
CA GLY A 53 24.87 17.70 5.47
C GLY A 53 24.97 16.41 4.66
N GLU A 54 25.53 15.33 5.21
CA GLU A 54 25.55 14.02 4.55
C GLU A 54 24.12 13.47 4.45
N VAL A 55 23.81 12.81 3.33
CA VAL A 55 22.57 12.07 3.15
C VAL A 55 22.89 10.62 2.83
N ARG A 56 22.32 9.70 3.60
CA ARG A 56 22.44 8.25 3.34
C ARG A 56 21.08 7.65 3.07
N SER A 57 21.04 6.73 2.12
CA SER A 57 19.82 6.00 1.77
C SER A 57 19.99 4.51 2.07
N THR A 58 18.88 3.85 2.36
CA THR A 58 18.85 2.40 2.50
C THR A 58 19.12 1.67 1.20
N SER A 59 19.66 0.46 1.30
CA SER A 59 19.82 -0.45 0.16
C SER A 59 18.46 -0.95 -0.37
N GLY A 60 18.46 -1.59 -1.54
CA GLY A 60 17.22 -2.04 -2.21
C GLY A 60 16.63 -0.96 -3.10
N PHE A 61 15.38 -0.55 -2.84
CA PHE A 61 14.64 0.41 -3.68
C PHE A 61 15.42 1.70 -3.97
N LEU A 62 15.98 2.34 -2.93
CA LEU A 62 16.76 3.58 -3.08
C LEU A 62 18.21 3.37 -3.53
N ARG A 63 18.65 2.12 -3.71
CA ARG A 63 20.00 1.76 -4.16
C ARG A 63 21.13 2.39 -3.31
N GLY A 64 20.86 2.69 -2.05
CA GLY A 64 21.84 3.21 -1.12
C GLY A 64 22.71 2.12 -0.49
N ASN A 65 23.58 2.53 0.44
CA ASN A 65 24.52 1.65 1.12
C ASN A 65 24.22 1.46 2.62
N TYR A 66 23.09 1.97 3.12
CA TYR A 66 22.67 1.76 4.50
C TYR A 66 21.91 0.43 4.61
N ASN A 67 22.49 -0.54 5.31
CA ASN A 67 21.95 -1.88 5.38
C ASN A 67 20.74 -1.97 6.33
N TRP A 68 19.68 -2.67 5.89
CA TRP A 68 18.47 -2.87 6.67
C TRP A 68 18.68 -3.60 8.00
N ASN A 69 19.70 -4.45 8.11
CA ASN A 69 20.03 -5.13 9.37
C ASN A 69 20.54 -4.20 10.49
N ARG A 70 20.83 -2.93 10.16
CA ARG A 70 21.23 -1.88 11.12
C ARG A 70 20.07 -0.97 11.53
N ILE A 71 18.87 -1.20 10.99
CA ILE A 71 17.70 -0.36 11.21
C ILE A 71 16.58 -1.24 11.76
N LYS A 72 16.04 -0.85 12.90
CA LYS A 72 14.75 -1.34 13.37
C LYS A 72 13.67 -0.41 12.85
N VAL A 73 12.71 -0.96 12.11
CA VAL A 73 11.54 -0.24 11.61
C VAL A 73 10.29 -0.92 12.15
N VAL A 74 9.42 -0.15 12.79
CA VAL A 74 8.13 -0.61 13.32
C VAL A 74 7.02 0.24 12.71
N PRO A 75 6.21 -0.30 11.79
CA PRO A 75 5.10 0.45 11.21
C PRO A 75 3.90 0.54 12.17
N SER A 76 3.08 1.59 12.02
CA SER A 76 1.81 1.78 12.75
C SER A 76 0.72 0.79 12.35
N SER A 77 0.83 0.18 11.17
CA SER A 77 -0.02 -0.91 10.68
C SER A 77 0.76 -1.85 9.78
N GLY A 78 0.35 -3.12 9.73
CA GLY A 78 1.00 -4.14 8.92
C GLY A 78 2.33 -4.61 9.52
N SER A 79 3.26 -5.03 8.67
CA SER A 79 4.56 -5.53 9.11
C SER A 79 5.69 -5.09 8.18
N PHE A 80 6.91 -5.10 8.69
CA PHE A 80 8.09 -4.70 7.94
C PHE A 80 9.11 -5.84 7.90
N GLN A 81 9.69 -6.09 6.73
CA GLN A 81 10.77 -7.05 6.56
C GLN A 81 11.74 -6.62 5.46
N ASN A 82 13.00 -6.36 5.83
CA ASN A 82 14.12 -6.16 4.91
C ASN A 82 13.84 -5.18 3.74
N GLY A 83 13.30 -4.01 4.06
CA GLY A 83 12.98 -2.97 3.07
C GLY A 83 11.64 -3.15 2.37
N TYR A 84 10.81 -4.10 2.80
CA TYR A 84 9.44 -4.26 2.34
C TYR A 84 8.46 -3.97 3.46
N LEU A 85 7.42 -3.22 3.13
CA LEU A 85 6.25 -3.01 3.97
C LEU A 85 5.13 -3.93 3.48
N LEU A 86 4.58 -4.74 4.38
CA LEU A 86 3.37 -5.52 4.17
C LEU A 86 2.20 -4.75 4.77
N LEU A 87 1.26 -4.36 3.91
CA LEU A 87 0.12 -3.50 4.22
C LEU A 87 -1.03 -4.31 4.82
N ASP A 88 -1.64 -3.74 5.86
CA ASP A 88 -2.98 -4.11 6.32
C ASP A 88 -3.99 -3.10 5.78
N ARG A 89 -4.68 -3.44 4.68
CA ARG A 89 -5.60 -2.51 4.00
C ARG A 89 -6.78 -2.09 4.88
N LYS A 90 -7.23 -2.95 5.80
CA LYS A 90 -8.35 -2.63 6.68
C LYS A 90 -7.91 -1.61 7.73
N ALA A 91 -6.72 -1.79 8.32
CA ALA A 91 -6.15 -0.82 9.25
C ALA A 91 -5.81 0.52 8.57
N LEU A 92 -5.40 0.53 7.31
CA LEU A 92 -5.09 1.76 6.58
C LEU A 92 -6.29 2.72 6.49
N ILE A 93 -7.52 2.23 6.43
CA ILE A 93 -8.71 3.07 6.32
C ILE A 93 -8.86 3.96 7.56
N SER A 94 -8.69 3.41 8.76
CA SER A 94 -8.74 4.19 10.01
C SER A 94 -7.53 5.10 10.20
N GLN A 95 -6.42 4.81 9.52
CA GLN A 95 -5.19 5.61 9.51
C GLN A 95 -5.11 6.60 8.33
N HIS A 96 -6.23 6.86 7.64
CA HIS A 96 -6.28 7.75 6.48
C HIS A 96 -5.20 7.45 5.42
N TYR A 97 -4.96 6.15 5.19
CA TYR A 97 -3.97 5.62 4.25
C TYR A 97 -2.54 6.10 4.48
N THR A 98 -2.20 6.48 5.71
CA THR A 98 -0.85 6.88 6.11
C THR A 98 -0.28 5.87 7.10
N VAL A 99 0.90 5.33 6.80
CA VAL A 99 1.66 4.47 7.70
C VAL A 99 2.77 5.29 8.32
N GLN A 100 2.74 5.44 9.64
CA GLN A 100 3.84 6.02 10.38
C GLN A 100 4.87 4.93 10.69
N LEU A 101 6.13 5.19 10.36
CA LEU A 101 7.25 4.30 10.65
C LEU A 101 8.02 4.83 11.85
N THR A 102 8.09 4.05 12.93
CA THR A 102 9.02 4.30 14.03
C THR A 102 10.36 3.65 13.71
N ILE A 103 11.42 4.46 13.67
CA ILE A 103 12.74 4.08 13.16
C ILE A 103 13.78 4.22 14.27
N THR A 104 14.60 3.19 14.45
CA THR A 104 15.70 3.17 15.43
C THR A 104 16.96 2.60 14.79
N THR A 105 18.09 3.27 15.04
CA THR A 105 19.45 2.85 14.64
C THR A 105 20.44 3.36 15.68
N ALA A 106 21.68 2.85 15.68
CA ALA A 106 22.76 3.32 16.56
C ALA A 106 23.07 4.82 16.39
N ASP A 107 22.80 5.39 15.22
CA ASP A 107 23.02 6.81 14.93
C ASP A 107 21.90 7.72 15.51
N ILE A 108 20.85 7.12 16.08
CA ILE A 108 19.64 7.80 16.57
C ILE A 108 19.43 7.45 18.06
N PRO A 109 19.70 8.38 18.99
CA PRO A 109 19.57 8.10 20.43
C PRO A 109 18.11 7.96 20.90
N GLN A 110 17.17 8.63 20.23
CA GLN A 110 15.73 8.53 20.49
C GLN A 110 15.01 8.24 19.17
N SER A 111 14.15 7.22 19.14
CA SER A 111 13.46 6.79 17.92
C SER A 111 12.81 7.97 17.19
N MET A 112 12.98 8.02 15.87
CA MET A 112 12.38 9.04 15.01
C MET A 112 11.23 8.44 14.21
N THR A 113 10.31 9.29 13.76
CA THR A 113 9.19 8.87 12.92
C THR A 113 9.31 9.40 11.50
N ALA A 114 8.75 8.67 10.54
CA ALA A 114 8.56 9.11 9.17
C ALA A 114 7.28 8.49 8.60
N ASP A 115 6.52 9.28 7.84
CA ASP A 115 5.23 8.85 7.32
C ASP A 115 5.33 8.42 5.85
N ILE A 116 4.53 7.41 5.48
CA ILE A 116 4.27 6.99 4.10
C ILE A 116 2.77 7.11 3.84
N SER A 117 2.36 8.03 2.96
CA SER A 117 0.98 8.11 2.48
C SER A 117 0.81 7.27 1.21
N LEU A 118 -0.14 6.35 1.25
CA LEU A 118 -0.44 5.40 0.19
C LEU A 118 -1.66 5.82 -0.63
N PRO A 119 -1.78 5.39 -1.89
CA PRO A 119 -2.98 5.63 -2.68
C PRO A 119 -4.20 4.99 -2.02
N LYS A 120 -5.29 5.76 -1.94
CA LYS A 120 -6.57 5.29 -1.46
C LYS A 120 -7.51 4.99 -2.61
N LEU A 121 -8.46 4.09 -2.41
CA LEU A 121 -9.56 3.88 -3.35
C LEU A 121 -10.58 4.99 -3.12
N ASP A 122 -10.77 5.88 -4.10
CA ASP A 122 -11.67 7.03 -3.99
C ASP A 122 -13.10 6.66 -4.34
N SER A 123 -13.27 5.87 -5.41
CA SER A 123 -14.58 5.40 -5.85
C SER A 123 -14.47 4.11 -6.65
N ILE A 124 -15.61 3.45 -6.84
CA ILE A 124 -15.77 2.29 -7.71
C ILE A 124 -16.91 2.54 -8.69
N ARG A 125 -16.86 1.92 -9.87
CA ARG A 125 -17.92 2.03 -10.89
C ARG A 125 -18.05 0.74 -11.70
N PHE A 126 -19.25 0.50 -12.23
CA PHE A 126 -19.42 -0.52 -13.27
C PHE A 126 -18.89 0.00 -14.62
N HIS A 127 -18.25 -0.89 -15.38
CA HIS A 127 -17.85 -0.63 -16.76
C HIS A 127 -18.46 -1.73 -17.65
N HIS A 128 -19.66 -1.45 -18.16
CA HIS A 128 -20.43 -2.39 -18.97
C HIS A 128 -19.87 -2.56 -20.36
N TYR A 129 -19.84 -3.81 -20.84
CA TYR A 129 -19.45 -4.16 -22.20
C TYR A 129 -20.63 -4.36 -23.16
N ALA A 130 -21.86 -4.29 -22.64
CA ALA A 130 -23.08 -4.38 -23.44
C ALA A 130 -24.18 -3.46 -22.90
N ASP A 131 -25.02 -2.97 -23.81
CA ASP A 131 -26.19 -2.14 -23.47
C ASP A 131 -27.33 -2.95 -22.83
N SER A 132 -27.33 -4.27 -23.03
CA SER A 132 -28.34 -5.17 -22.47
C SER A 132 -27.85 -6.60 -22.29
N LEU A 133 -28.42 -7.28 -21.29
CA LEU A 133 -28.17 -8.68 -21.00
C LEU A 133 -28.98 -9.58 -21.94
N LYS A 134 -28.36 -10.65 -22.41
CA LYS A 134 -29.05 -11.73 -23.12
C LYS A 134 -29.31 -12.87 -22.14
N ARG A 135 -30.52 -13.43 -22.17
CA ARG A 135 -30.85 -14.64 -21.41
C ARG A 135 -30.04 -15.83 -21.93
N GLY A 136 -29.66 -16.73 -21.03
CA GLY A 136 -28.87 -17.92 -21.33
C GLY A 136 -27.38 -17.68 -21.56
N PHE A 137 -26.90 -16.43 -21.39
CA PHE A 137 -25.49 -16.09 -21.52
C PHE A 137 -24.94 -15.58 -20.19
N HIS A 138 -23.68 -15.94 -19.92
CA HIS A 138 -22.93 -15.34 -18.81
C HIS A 138 -22.53 -13.92 -19.19
N TYR A 139 -22.78 -12.99 -18.26
CA TYR A 139 -22.36 -11.61 -18.38
C TYR A 139 -21.42 -11.25 -17.25
N TYR A 140 -20.19 -10.88 -17.60
CA TYR A 140 -19.18 -10.48 -16.65
C TYR A 140 -19.46 -9.06 -16.14
N LEU A 141 -19.72 -8.93 -14.84
CA LEU A 141 -19.90 -7.66 -14.15
C LEU A 141 -18.54 -7.02 -13.86
N ASN A 142 -18.04 -6.26 -14.83
CA ASN A 142 -16.78 -5.54 -14.66
C ASN A 142 -16.95 -4.31 -13.77
N VAL A 143 -16.13 -4.22 -12.73
CA VAL A 143 -16.06 -3.09 -11.80
C VAL A 143 -14.63 -2.56 -11.77
N GLU A 144 -14.51 -1.26 -11.87
CA GLU A 144 -13.24 -0.55 -11.80
C GLU A 144 -13.12 0.22 -10.49
N GLY A 145 -11.92 0.23 -9.91
CA GLY A 145 -11.53 1.09 -8.81
C GLY A 145 -10.74 2.29 -9.31
N ILE A 146 -11.16 3.48 -8.88
CA ILE A 146 -10.48 4.75 -9.17
C ILE A 146 -9.71 5.15 -7.92
N TYR A 147 -8.39 5.23 -8.03
CA TYR A 147 -7.50 5.51 -6.91
C TYR A 147 -7.04 6.97 -6.89
N SER A 148 -6.69 7.47 -5.70
CA SER A 148 -6.20 8.84 -5.52
C SER A 148 -4.86 9.14 -6.22
N SER A 149 -4.19 8.10 -6.73
CA SER A 149 -3.04 8.23 -7.63
C SER A 149 -3.44 8.57 -9.08
N GLY A 150 -4.72 8.57 -9.40
CA GLY A 150 -5.27 8.72 -10.75
C GLY A 150 -5.32 7.41 -11.55
N LYS A 151 -4.80 6.31 -11.01
CA LYS A 151 -4.85 4.99 -11.66
C LYS A 151 -6.25 4.39 -11.56
N ILE A 152 -6.62 3.64 -12.59
CA ILE A 152 -7.86 2.88 -12.67
C ILE A 152 -7.51 1.43 -12.87
N PHE A 153 -8.02 0.55 -12.02
CA PHE A 153 -7.78 -0.89 -12.12
C PHE A 153 -9.07 -1.70 -11.99
N PRO A 154 -9.16 -2.85 -12.68
CA PRO A 154 -10.27 -3.77 -12.46
C PRO A 154 -10.21 -4.30 -11.03
N LEU A 155 -11.39 -4.40 -10.41
CA LEU A 155 -11.58 -5.04 -9.12
C LEU A 155 -12.18 -6.42 -9.35
N ASP A 156 -11.82 -7.36 -8.48
CA ASP A 156 -12.35 -8.71 -8.52
C ASP A 156 -13.05 -9.11 -7.22
N THR A 157 -13.58 -10.32 -7.19
CA THR A 157 -14.29 -10.87 -6.03
C THR A 157 -13.43 -11.04 -4.78
N SER A 158 -12.11 -10.84 -4.83
CA SER A 158 -11.27 -10.75 -3.63
C SER A 158 -11.46 -9.40 -2.93
N THR A 159 -11.80 -8.35 -3.67
CA THR A 159 -11.90 -6.96 -3.20
C THR A 159 -13.32 -6.43 -3.12
N VAL A 160 -14.23 -6.90 -3.98
CA VAL A 160 -15.63 -6.46 -4.03
C VAL A 160 -16.59 -7.63 -3.83
N SER A 161 -17.75 -7.36 -3.23
CA SER A 161 -18.91 -8.26 -3.23
C SER A 161 -19.98 -7.75 -4.19
N PHE A 162 -20.75 -8.68 -4.76
CA PHE A 162 -21.82 -8.39 -5.70
C PHE A 162 -23.16 -8.82 -5.15
N GLU A 163 -24.17 -8.01 -5.40
CA GLU A 163 -25.58 -8.31 -5.17
C GLU A 163 -26.35 -7.97 -6.44
N VAL A 164 -27.34 -8.78 -6.79
CA VAL A 164 -28.23 -8.56 -7.94
C VAL A 164 -29.69 -8.75 -7.53
N SER A 165 -30.59 -8.00 -8.15
CA SER A 165 -32.03 -8.14 -7.89
C SER A 165 -32.63 -9.42 -8.44
N GLU A 166 -32.07 -9.94 -9.53
CA GLU A 166 -32.57 -11.11 -10.27
C GLU A 166 -31.40 -11.88 -10.91
N GLY A 167 -31.66 -13.12 -11.31
CA GLY A 167 -30.65 -14.00 -11.92
C GLY A 167 -29.70 -14.64 -10.90
N LYS A 168 -28.68 -15.33 -11.40
CA LYS A 168 -27.71 -16.07 -10.59
C LYS A 168 -26.31 -15.48 -10.77
N LEU A 169 -25.66 -15.17 -9.65
CA LEU A 169 -24.24 -14.81 -9.62
C LEU A 169 -23.35 -16.05 -9.45
N LEU A 170 -22.29 -16.12 -10.23
CA LEU A 170 -21.16 -17.02 -10.05
C LEU A 170 -19.87 -16.17 -10.05
N GLY A 171 -19.46 -15.74 -8.86
CA GLY A 171 -18.36 -14.78 -8.74
C GLY A 171 -18.73 -13.42 -9.34
N GLN A 172 -18.16 -13.08 -10.49
CA GLN A 172 -18.46 -11.87 -11.26
C GLN A 172 -19.39 -12.12 -12.45
N ASP A 173 -19.77 -13.37 -12.71
CA ASP A 173 -20.66 -13.69 -13.82
C ASP A 173 -22.11 -13.69 -13.38
N LEU A 174 -22.93 -12.91 -14.08
CA LEU A 174 -24.37 -12.87 -13.96
C LEU A 174 -25.01 -13.71 -15.07
N LEU A 175 -25.90 -14.63 -14.69
CA LEU A 175 -26.68 -15.45 -15.61
C LEU A 175 -28.17 -15.26 -15.36
N ILE A 176 -28.91 -14.99 -16.43
CA ILE A 176 -30.37 -15.03 -16.46
C ILE A 176 -30.78 -16.27 -17.23
N ASN A 177 -31.72 -17.06 -16.72
CA ASN A 177 -32.15 -18.27 -17.40
C ASN A 177 -33.02 -17.94 -18.62
N ASN A 178 -33.01 -18.82 -19.63
CA ASN A 178 -33.79 -18.62 -20.86
C ASN A 178 -35.31 -18.59 -20.64
N ASN A 179 -35.80 -19.26 -19.60
CA ASN A 179 -37.21 -19.33 -19.26
C ASN A 179 -37.72 -18.10 -18.46
N GLU A 180 -36.85 -17.21 -18.00
CA GLU A 180 -37.23 -16.05 -17.18
C GLU A 180 -37.64 -14.85 -18.07
N THR A 181 -38.84 -14.92 -18.66
CA THR A 181 -39.31 -13.94 -19.64
C THR A 181 -39.72 -12.59 -19.05
N ASN A 182 -40.08 -12.54 -17.77
CA ASN A 182 -40.64 -11.34 -17.13
C ASN A 182 -39.58 -10.31 -16.66
N ILE A 183 -38.30 -10.68 -16.63
CA ILE A 183 -37.22 -9.79 -16.18
C ILE A 183 -36.92 -8.74 -17.26
N GLN A 184 -37.14 -7.46 -16.97
CA GLN A 184 -36.86 -6.36 -17.90
C GLN A 184 -35.52 -5.67 -17.64
N SER A 185 -35.06 -5.70 -16.40
CA SER A 185 -33.79 -5.10 -15.98
C SER A 185 -33.29 -5.77 -14.71
N ILE A 186 -31.98 -5.70 -14.47
CA ILE A 186 -31.34 -6.17 -13.23
C ILE A 186 -30.65 -5.00 -12.55
N ASN A 187 -30.96 -4.79 -11.29
CA ASN A 187 -30.19 -3.90 -10.44
C ASN A 187 -29.00 -4.69 -9.88
N ALA A 188 -27.78 -4.19 -10.10
CA ALA A 188 -26.56 -4.77 -9.56
C ALA A 188 -25.87 -3.76 -8.65
N THR A 189 -25.38 -4.25 -7.52
CA THR A 189 -24.61 -3.49 -6.54
C THR A 189 -23.25 -4.15 -6.38
N ALA A 190 -22.18 -3.36 -6.50
CA ALA A 190 -20.84 -3.76 -6.08
C ALA A 190 -20.48 -3.01 -4.80
N THR A 191 -20.02 -3.71 -3.77
CA THR A 191 -19.57 -3.12 -2.50
C THR A 191 -18.11 -3.47 -2.25
N TYR A 192 -17.27 -2.49 -1.93
CA TYR A 192 -15.89 -2.74 -1.57
C TYR A 192 -15.78 -3.36 -0.17
N LYS A 193 -15.12 -4.51 -0.05
CA LYS A 193 -15.13 -5.32 1.18
C LYS A 193 -14.40 -4.68 2.36
N ASN A 194 -13.43 -3.80 2.10
CA ASN A 194 -12.69 -3.14 3.18
C ASN A 194 -13.39 -1.86 3.65
N ASP A 195 -14.25 -1.24 2.84
CA ASP A 195 -15.01 -0.03 3.19
C ASP A 195 -16.40 -0.06 2.54
N GLU A 196 -17.42 -0.41 3.31
CA GLU A 196 -18.80 -0.53 2.84
C GLU A 196 -19.40 0.81 2.37
N ARG A 197 -18.76 1.95 2.65
CA ARG A 197 -19.19 3.26 2.13
C ARG A 197 -18.94 3.39 0.63
N LEU A 198 -18.01 2.61 0.09
CA LEU A 198 -17.68 2.60 -1.33
C LEU A 198 -18.54 1.54 -2.04
N LYS A 199 -19.59 2.02 -2.71
CA LYS A 199 -20.52 1.19 -3.49
C LYS A 199 -20.72 1.77 -4.89
N ALA A 200 -20.90 0.89 -5.86
CA ALA A 200 -21.43 1.23 -7.18
C ALA A 200 -22.78 0.54 -7.37
N LEU A 201 -23.73 1.26 -7.96
CA LEU A 201 -25.03 0.73 -8.34
C LEU A 201 -25.21 0.91 -9.84
N THR A 202 -25.87 -0.05 -10.47
CA THR A 202 -26.24 0.05 -11.88
C THR A 202 -27.55 -0.69 -12.13
N THR A 203 -28.31 -0.22 -13.11
CA THR A 203 -29.45 -0.96 -13.67
C THR A 203 -29.07 -1.39 -15.09
N ILE A 204 -29.09 -2.69 -15.36
CA ILE A 204 -28.73 -3.27 -16.65
C ILE A 204 -30.00 -3.76 -17.33
N PRO A 205 -30.39 -3.23 -18.50
CA PRO A 205 -31.55 -3.72 -19.25
C PRO A 205 -31.36 -5.18 -19.67
N VAL A 206 -32.46 -5.94 -19.75
CA VAL A 206 -32.48 -7.27 -20.35
C VAL A 206 -33.08 -7.17 -21.74
N LYS A 207 -32.39 -7.70 -22.75
CA LYS A 207 -32.85 -7.66 -24.14
C LYS A 207 -34.24 -8.30 -24.24
N LYS A 208 -35.19 -7.58 -24.82
CA LYS A 208 -36.52 -8.13 -25.12
C LYS A 208 -36.37 -9.28 -26.13
N LEU A 209 -37.14 -10.34 -25.92
CA LEU A 209 -37.36 -11.32 -26.98
C LEU A 209 -38.17 -10.59 -28.06
N ASN A 210 -37.76 -10.67 -29.31
CA ASN A 210 -38.54 -10.08 -30.39
C ASN A 210 -39.93 -10.69 -30.33
N GLU A 211 -40.96 -9.84 -30.22
CA GLU A 211 -42.37 -10.24 -30.40
C GLU A 211 -42.61 -10.73 -31.83
#